data_AF-A0A7J6RQV7-F1
#
_entry.id   AF-A0A7J6RQV7-F1
#
_cell.length_a   1.000
_cell.length_b   1.000
_cell.length_c   1.000
_cell.angle_alpha   90.00
_cell.angle_beta   90.00
_cell.angle_gamma   90.00
#
_symmetry.space_group_name_H-M   'P 1'
#
loop_
_entity.id
_entity.type
_entity.pdbx_description
1 polymer ?
#
loop_
_entity_poly.entity_id
_entity_poly.type
_entity_poly.pdbx_seq_one_letter_code
_entity_poly.pdbx_strand_id
1 'polypeptide(L)'
;MVNSVVDDEPKPKAAVNNCCPSTPAEKEAVFSPQWYHCVYPRKPATRSDPVMMKLLAQVKELSEAEFEGENCLEKISGRSPWKLSILASGGQLCAFIVYKFVNDRRAFSVGKLAVPKTMRGRGLGTFVMKWVKESCKANPNVDIVTLSSLPAAIKLYKKIGFKKIYTITQSDPDEELVEGQVYMEMNWGKSIGRRSIISAHMATAVLPQECPRESLVRYDPPQDVGEAPEPPVNPEEDELKFLGIEASDPDKAIADAIAAQLTESAELPPMDSKPSTEDVLHILLPPREWAENGRHILQIQSEEGKDEAEHKLQELREKRRTLATKLAELERRCEAIERREAERNNIDERKRKEEIDFLKHQGQHLQTFLEGLEK
;
A
#
# COMPACT_ATOMS: atom_id res chain seq x y z
N MET A 1 -19.72 59.70 -44.38
CA MET A 1 -18.86 59.96 -43.21
C MET A 1 -19.67 60.72 -42.19
N VAL A 2 -20.29 60.04 -41.23
CA VAL A 2 -20.80 60.65 -40.01
C VAL A 2 -20.67 59.63 -38.89
N ASN A 3 -20.13 60.11 -37.78
CA ASN A 3 -19.49 59.37 -36.70
C ASN A 3 -20.47 59.03 -35.56
N SER A 4 -20.32 57.80 -35.05
CA SER A 4 -20.16 57.36 -33.65
C SER A 4 -21.19 57.68 -32.54
N VAL A 5 -21.63 56.57 -31.89
CA VAL A 5 -21.60 56.22 -30.44
C VAL A 5 -22.50 57.09 -29.52
N VAL A 6 -23.30 56.59 -28.57
CA VAL A 6 -23.01 55.73 -27.39
C VAL A 6 -24.30 55.02 -26.91
N ASP A 7 -24.13 53.79 -26.42
CA ASP A 7 -25.05 52.95 -25.64
C ASP A 7 -25.50 53.55 -24.29
N ASP A 8 -26.72 53.22 -23.86
CA ASP A 8 -27.13 53.21 -22.45
C ASP A 8 -28.14 52.07 -22.22
N GLU A 9 -27.80 51.13 -21.34
CA GLU A 9 -28.68 50.04 -20.90
C GLU A 9 -29.69 50.54 -19.86
N PRO A 10 -30.88 49.94 -19.81
CA PRO A 10 -31.41 49.62 -18.49
C PRO A 10 -32.03 48.22 -18.38
N LYS A 11 -31.64 47.51 -17.31
CA LYS A 11 -32.28 46.29 -16.79
C LYS A 11 -33.79 46.44 -16.55
N PRO A 12 -34.54 45.32 -16.64
CA PRO A 12 -35.52 44.97 -15.59
C PRO A 12 -35.43 43.48 -15.21
N LYS A 13 -35.32 43.13 -13.92
CA LYS A 13 -36.40 42.89 -12.92
C LYS A 13 -37.37 41.76 -13.28
N ALA A 14 -37.39 40.77 -12.38
CA ALA A 14 -38.20 39.55 -12.40
C ALA A 14 -39.71 39.79 -12.21
N ALA A 15 -40.55 38.99 -12.86
CA ALA A 15 -41.83 38.49 -12.33
C ALA A 15 -42.51 37.45 -13.25
N VAL A 16 -42.75 36.25 -12.67
CA VAL A 16 -44.05 35.55 -12.59
C VAL A 16 -44.72 34.98 -13.88
N ASN A 17 -44.71 33.64 -13.91
CA ASN A 17 -45.74 32.65 -14.30
C ASN A 17 -46.52 32.76 -15.64
N ASN A 18 -46.46 31.68 -16.44
CA ASN A 18 -47.57 30.75 -16.72
C ASN A 18 -47.10 29.58 -17.63
N CYS A 19 -47.24 28.32 -17.16
CA CYS A 19 -48.09 27.23 -17.70
C CYS A 19 -48.04 27.04 -19.22
N CYS A 20 -47.77 25.89 -19.83
CA CYS A 20 -48.08 24.46 -19.58
C CYS A 20 -47.36 23.62 -20.70
N PRO A 21 -47.50 22.28 -20.84
CA PRO A 21 -47.96 21.25 -19.92
C PRO A 21 -46.93 20.11 -19.72
N SER A 22 -46.94 19.50 -18.54
CA SER A 22 -46.22 18.28 -18.21
C SER A 22 -46.88 17.06 -18.85
N THR A 23 -46.12 16.31 -19.65
CA THR A 23 -46.41 14.92 -20.01
C THR A 23 -46.30 14.01 -18.78
N PRO A 24 -47.11 12.94 -18.71
CA PRO A 24 -47.40 12.22 -17.48
C PRO A 24 -46.21 11.36 -17.04
N ALA A 25 -45.99 11.40 -15.72
CA ALA A 25 -44.97 10.68 -14.98
C ALA A 25 -44.82 9.21 -15.42
N GLU A 26 -43.65 8.88 -15.97
CA GLU A 26 -43.08 7.55 -15.83
C GLU A 26 -42.96 7.29 -14.34
N LYS A 27 -43.72 6.31 -13.85
CA LYS A 27 -43.66 5.82 -12.48
C LYS A 27 -42.19 5.53 -12.15
N GLU A 28 -41.61 6.28 -11.21
CA GLU A 28 -40.24 6.05 -10.75
C GLU A 28 -40.09 4.57 -10.38
N ALA A 29 -39.32 3.84 -11.17
CA ALA A 29 -38.97 2.46 -10.86
C ALA A 29 -38.32 2.46 -9.48
N VAL A 30 -38.97 1.77 -8.53
CA VAL A 30 -38.48 1.64 -7.14
C VAL A 30 -37.01 1.23 -7.20
N PHE A 31 -36.13 2.08 -6.68
CA PHE A 31 -34.69 1.83 -6.68
C PHE A 31 -34.38 0.67 -5.73
N SER A 32 -34.19 -0.53 -6.29
CA SER A 32 -33.89 -1.76 -5.56
C SER A 32 -32.52 -2.29 -6.02
N PRO A 33 -31.41 -1.76 -5.47
CA PRO A 33 -30.07 -2.15 -5.89
C PRO A 33 -29.75 -3.58 -5.43
N GLN A 34 -29.37 -4.43 -6.37
CA GLN A 34 -28.98 -5.82 -6.16
C GLN A 34 -27.50 -6.02 -6.48
N TRP A 35 -26.82 -6.77 -5.62
CA TRP A 35 -25.44 -7.17 -5.84
C TRP A 35 -25.34 -8.48 -6.61
N TYR A 36 -24.42 -8.50 -7.55
CA TYR A 36 -23.92 -9.70 -8.23
C TYR A 36 -22.45 -9.85 -7.85
N HIS A 37 -22.16 -10.81 -6.97
CA HIS A 37 -20.81 -11.01 -6.43
C HIS A 37 -19.99 -11.99 -7.25
N CYS A 38 -18.68 -11.75 -7.34
CA CYS A 38 -17.72 -12.63 -8.00
C CYS A 38 -18.16 -13.06 -9.42
N VAL A 39 -18.53 -12.08 -10.24
CA VAL A 39 -18.96 -12.28 -11.62
C VAL A 39 -17.73 -12.62 -12.49
N TYR A 40 -17.82 -13.71 -13.26
CA TYR A 40 -16.76 -14.13 -14.17
C TYR A 40 -17.22 -14.00 -15.63
N PRO A 41 -16.72 -13.02 -16.40
CA PRO A 41 -17.26 -12.69 -17.74
C PRO A 41 -17.16 -13.84 -18.76
N ARG A 42 -16.18 -14.73 -18.61
CA ARG A 42 -15.92 -15.84 -19.55
C ARG A 42 -16.62 -17.15 -19.18
N LYS A 43 -17.29 -17.24 -18.02
CA LYS A 43 -17.99 -18.47 -17.64
C LYS A 43 -19.25 -18.68 -18.50
N PRO A 44 -19.56 -19.93 -18.92
CA PRO A 44 -20.76 -20.22 -19.71
C PRO A 44 -22.06 -19.73 -19.07
N ALA A 45 -22.21 -19.93 -17.75
CA ALA A 45 -23.38 -19.45 -17.00
C ALA A 45 -23.60 -17.95 -17.17
N THR A 46 -22.54 -17.15 -17.03
CA THR A 46 -22.59 -15.69 -17.20
C THR A 46 -22.96 -15.28 -18.63
N ARG A 47 -22.45 -16.00 -19.65
CA ARG A 47 -22.70 -15.70 -21.06
C ARG A 47 -24.10 -16.09 -21.53
N SER A 48 -24.72 -17.07 -20.87
CA SER A 48 -26.08 -17.48 -21.17
C SER A 48 -27.16 -16.53 -20.60
N ASP A 49 -26.81 -15.70 -19.63
CA ASP A 49 -27.73 -14.72 -19.03
C ASP A 49 -27.71 -13.38 -19.82
N PRO A 50 -28.82 -13.00 -20.49
CA PRO A 50 -28.89 -11.77 -21.27
C PRO A 50 -28.82 -10.50 -20.42
N VAL A 51 -29.31 -10.53 -19.18
CA VAL A 51 -29.25 -9.38 -18.26
C VAL A 51 -27.81 -9.14 -17.84
N MET A 52 -27.10 -10.20 -17.47
CA MET A 52 -25.70 -10.12 -17.09
C MET A 52 -24.81 -9.66 -18.24
N MET A 53 -25.05 -10.14 -19.48
CA MET A 53 -24.31 -9.69 -20.65
C MET A 53 -24.51 -8.19 -20.92
N LYS A 54 -25.74 -7.67 -20.74
CA LYS A 54 -26.03 -6.23 -20.82
C LYS A 54 -25.29 -5.44 -19.73
N LEU A 55 -25.26 -5.95 -18.49
CA LEU A 55 -24.52 -5.31 -17.40
C LEU A 55 -23.00 -5.32 -17.65
N LEU A 56 -22.44 -6.42 -18.16
CA LEU A 56 -21.03 -6.51 -18.51
C LEU A 56 -20.65 -5.54 -19.62
N ALA A 57 -21.52 -5.34 -20.61
CA ALA A 57 -21.31 -4.31 -21.64
C ALA A 57 -21.25 -2.90 -21.03
N GLN A 58 -22.16 -2.57 -20.11
CA GLN A 58 -22.13 -1.29 -19.38
C GLN A 58 -20.89 -1.14 -18.49
N VAL A 59 -20.44 -2.23 -17.85
CA VAL A 59 -19.21 -2.22 -17.05
C VAL A 59 -17.99 -1.96 -17.93
N LYS A 60 -17.91 -2.61 -19.10
CA LYS A 60 -16.83 -2.38 -20.08
C LYS A 60 -16.78 -0.92 -20.48
N GLU A 61 -17.90 -0.37 -20.97
CA GLU A 61 -18.02 1.02 -21.40
C GLU A 61 -17.63 2.00 -20.27
N LEU A 62 -18.13 1.79 -19.05
CA LEU A 62 -17.78 2.64 -17.92
C LEU A 62 -16.31 2.51 -17.51
N SER A 63 -15.72 1.32 -17.62
CA SER A 63 -14.31 1.10 -17.29
C SER A 63 -13.38 1.82 -18.26
N GLU A 64 -13.65 1.72 -19.56
CA GLU A 64 -12.86 2.39 -20.60
C GLU A 64 -12.96 3.92 -20.48
N ALA A 65 -14.15 4.45 -20.13
CA ALA A 65 -14.37 5.88 -19.97
C ALA A 65 -13.70 6.51 -18.73
N GLU A 66 -13.55 5.75 -17.63
CA GLU A 66 -13.06 6.28 -16.35
C GLU A 66 -11.60 5.91 -16.05
N PHE A 67 -11.05 4.90 -16.72
CA PHE A 67 -9.69 4.39 -16.50
C PHE A 67 -8.87 4.35 -17.78
N GLU A 68 -8.80 5.48 -18.50
CA GLU A 68 -7.86 5.69 -19.63
C GLU A 68 -7.95 4.63 -20.75
N GLY A 69 -9.15 4.10 -21.02
CA GLY A 69 -9.37 3.08 -22.03
C GLY A 69 -9.12 1.64 -21.57
N GLU A 70 -8.82 1.41 -20.29
CA GLU A 70 -8.57 0.07 -19.78
C GLU A 70 -9.86 -0.74 -19.53
N ASN A 71 -10.00 -1.85 -20.25
CA ASN A 71 -11.05 -2.83 -20.03
C ASN A 71 -10.80 -3.66 -18.76
N CYS A 72 -11.58 -3.41 -17.70
CA CYS A 72 -11.40 -4.12 -16.43
C CYS A 72 -11.76 -5.62 -16.48
N LEU A 73 -12.54 -6.06 -17.47
CA LEU A 73 -13.02 -7.44 -17.59
C LEU A 73 -11.93 -8.42 -18.03
N GLU A 74 -10.87 -7.94 -18.68
CA GLU A 74 -9.78 -8.78 -19.16
C GLU A 74 -8.96 -9.37 -18.02
N LYS A 75 -8.83 -8.63 -16.92
CA LYS A 75 -8.16 -9.06 -15.69
C LYS A 75 -8.97 -10.09 -14.88
N ILE A 76 -10.26 -10.30 -15.19
CA ILE A 76 -11.15 -11.18 -14.42
C ILE A 76 -11.19 -12.57 -15.06
N SER A 77 -10.46 -13.50 -14.45
CA SER A 77 -10.42 -14.91 -14.87
C SER A 77 -10.43 -15.84 -13.65
N GLY A 78 -10.69 -17.13 -13.87
CA GLY A 78 -10.65 -18.11 -12.78
C GLY A 78 -9.27 -18.31 -12.15
N ARG A 79 -8.20 -17.91 -12.84
CA ARG A 79 -6.81 -17.97 -12.33
C ARG A 79 -6.33 -16.64 -11.76
N SER A 80 -7.05 -15.55 -12.03
CA SER A 80 -6.70 -14.22 -11.54
C SER A 80 -7.16 -14.05 -10.10
N PRO A 81 -6.38 -13.37 -9.23
CA PRO A 81 -6.82 -13.02 -7.89
C PRO A 81 -7.91 -11.94 -7.89
N TRP A 82 -8.13 -11.27 -9.03
CA TRP A 82 -9.10 -10.20 -9.19
C TRP A 82 -10.53 -10.73 -9.29
N LYS A 83 -11.40 -10.16 -8.46
CA LYS A 83 -12.84 -10.46 -8.40
C LYS A 83 -13.62 -9.22 -8.82
N LEU A 84 -14.67 -9.43 -9.60
CA LEU A 84 -15.61 -8.39 -10.02
C LEU A 84 -16.92 -8.55 -9.23
N SER A 85 -17.40 -7.48 -8.62
CA SER A 85 -18.77 -7.39 -8.11
C SER A 85 -19.49 -6.20 -8.75
N ILE A 86 -20.74 -6.43 -9.13
CA ILE A 86 -21.58 -5.48 -9.86
C ILE A 86 -22.80 -5.14 -9.01
N LEU A 87 -23.12 -3.86 -8.90
CA LEU A 87 -24.34 -3.35 -8.31
C LEU A 87 -25.26 -2.87 -9.43
N ALA A 88 -26.47 -3.43 -9.52
CA ALA A 88 -27.43 -3.06 -10.56
C ALA A 88 -28.85 -2.97 -10.01
N SER A 89 -29.69 -2.15 -10.64
CA SER A 89 -31.12 -2.00 -10.33
C SER A 89 -31.89 -2.07 -11.64
N GLY A 90 -32.85 -3.00 -11.76
CA GLY A 90 -33.69 -3.13 -12.97
C GLY A 90 -32.90 -3.35 -14.27
N GLY A 91 -31.74 -4.02 -14.23
CA GLY A 91 -30.88 -4.24 -15.40
C GLY A 91 -30.04 -3.03 -15.82
N GLN A 92 -30.03 -1.96 -15.02
CA GLN A 92 -29.15 -0.81 -15.17
C GLN A 92 -27.99 -0.88 -14.17
N LEU A 93 -26.76 -0.66 -14.65
CA LEU A 93 -25.57 -0.60 -13.83
C LEU A 93 -25.62 0.62 -12.90
N CYS A 94 -25.46 0.37 -11.59
CA CYS A 94 -25.36 1.42 -10.58
C CYS A 94 -23.91 1.65 -10.15
N ALA A 95 -23.12 0.59 -9.97
CA ALA A 95 -21.70 0.66 -9.65
C ALA A 95 -21.02 -0.67 -9.96
N PHE A 96 -19.70 -0.65 -10.13
CA PHE A 96 -18.91 -1.88 -10.07
C PHE A 96 -17.68 -1.68 -9.19
N ILE A 97 -17.16 -2.81 -8.69
CA ILE A 97 -15.90 -2.86 -7.95
C ILE A 97 -15.10 -4.08 -8.38
N VAL A 98 -13.81 -3.85 -8.66
CA VAL A 98 -12.79 -4.86 -8.92
C VAL A 98 -11.82 -4.84 -7.75
N TYR A 99 -11.64 -6.00 -7.11
CA TYR A 99 -10.87 -6.12 -5.88
C TYR A 99 -10.16 -7.47 -5.78
N LYS A 100 -9.12 -7.55 -4.95
CA LYS A 100 -8.41 -8.80 -4.61
C LYS A 100 -8.17 -8.86 -3.11
N PHE A 101 -8.04 -10.09 -2.61
CA PHE A 101 -7.56 -10.32 -1.24
C PHE A 101 -6.07 -10.63 -1.30
N VAL A 102 -5.27 -9.88 -0.54
CA VAL A 102 -3.82 -10.09 -0.44
C VAL A 102 -3.56 -10.68 0.94
N ASN A 103 -3.35 -12.00 0.99
CA ASN A 103 -3.24 -12.73 2.24
C ASN A 103 -2.01 -12.31 3.06
N ASP A 104 -0.86 -12.12 2.40
CA ASP A 104 0.40 -11.76 3.07
C ASP A 104 0.32 -10.42 3.81
N ARG A 105 -0.40 -9.45 3.21
CA ARG A 105 -0.67 -8.14 3.80
C ARG A 105 -1.97 -8.10 4.61
N ARG A 106 -2.70 -9.23 4.70
CA ARG A 106 -4.05 -9.31 5.29
C ARG A 106 -4.96 -8.17 4.83
N ALA A 107 -4.96 -7.92 3.51
CA ALA A 107 -5.53 -6.72 2.91
C ALA A 107 -6.65 -7.01 1.91
N PHE A 108 -7.68 -6.16 1.93
CA PHE A 108 -8.65 -6.02 0.85
C PHE A 108 -8.19 -4.91 -0.07
N SER A 109 -7.68 -5.26 -1.25
CA SER A 109 -7.17 -4.28 -2.22
C SER A 109 -8.24 -3.97 -3.25
N VAL A 110 -8.65 -2.70 -3.32
CA VAL A 110 -9.56 -2.17 -4.34
C VAL A 110 -8.72 -1.70 -5.53
N GLY A 111 -8.91 -2.34 -6.68
CA GLY A 111 -8.23 -1.97 -7.93
C GLY A 111 -9.02 -0.90 -8.68
N LYS A 112 -10.25 -1.22 -9.09
CA LYS A 112 -11.10 -0.30 -9.86
C LYS A 112 -12.47 -0.20 -9.26
N LEU A 113 -12.95 1.03 -9.07
CA LEU A 113 -14.29 1.32 -8.59
C LEU A 113 -14.85 2.51 -9.33
N ALA A 114 -16.00 2.33 -9.96
CA ALA A 114 -16.67 3.40 -10.68
C ALA A 114 -18.17 3.37 -10.48
N VAL A 115 -18.72 4.59 -10.52
CA VAL A 115 -20.16 4.87 -10.53
C VAL A 115 -20.43 5.70 -11.80
N PRO A 116 -21.43 5.32 -12.63
CA PRO A 116 -21.82 6.09 -13.81
C PRO A 116 -22.07 7.56 -13.47
N LYS A 117 -21.66 8.48 -14.34
CA LYS A 117 -21.78 9.93 -14.10
C LYS A 117 -23.21 10.36 -13.77
N THR A 118 -24.20 9.75 -14.42
CA THR A 118 -25.65 9.97 -14.21
C THR A 118 -26.14 9.60 -12.80
N MET A 119 -25.42 8.72 -12.10
CA MET A 119 -25.79 8.18 -10.79
C MET A 119 -24.88 8.69 -9.66
N ARG A 120 -23.93 9.59 -9.98
CA ARG A 120 -23.09 10.27 -8.97
C ARG A 120 -23.91 11.22 -8.11
N GLY A 121 -23.39 11.54 -6.92
CA GLY A 121 -24.09 12.40 -5.96
C GLY A 121 -25.21 11.71 -5.18
N ARG A 122 -25.60 10.48 -5.54
CA ARG A 122 -26.65 9.69 -4.86
C ARG A 122 -26.13 8.79 -3.72
N GLY A 123 -24.86 8.97 -3.30
CA GLY A 123 -24.25 8.18 -2.22
C GLY A 123 -23.85 6.74 -2.59
N LEU A 124 -23.92 6.34 -3.87
CA LEU A 124 -23.57 4.97 -4.30
C LEU A 124 -22.12 4.58 -4.01
N GLY A 125 -21.17 5.52 -4.08
CA GLY A 125 -19.78 5.25 -3.70
C GLY A 125 -19.66 4.91 -2.22
N THR A 126 -20.37 5.63 -1.36
CA THR A 126 -20.45 5.33 0.08
C THR A 126 -21.16 4.00 0.33
N PHE A 127 -22.21 3.69 -0.45
CA PHE A 127 -22.91 2.42 -0.38
C PHE A 127 -21.99 1.24 -0.73
N VAL A 128 -21.20 1.35 -1.80
CA VAL A 128 -20.19 0.34 -2.17
C VAL A 128 -19.15 0.18 -1.06
N MET A 129 -18.67 1.28 -0.48
CA MET A 129 -17.71 1.24 0.62
C MET A 129 -18.29 0.62 1.90
N LYS A 130 -19.60 0.78 2.16
CA LYS A 130 -20.29 0.09 3.25
C LYS A 130 -20.32 -1.42 3.00
N TRP A 131 -20.57 -1.84 1.77
CA TRP A 131 -20.46 -3.26 1.40
C TRP A 131 -19.03 -3.80 1.52
N VAL A 132 -18.01 -3.03 1.14
CA VAL A 132 -16.59 -3.43 1.35
C VAL A 132 -16.32 -3.66 2.83
N LYS A 133 -16.78 -2.75 3.68
CA LYS A 133 -16.72 -2.86 5.14
C LYS A 133 -17.39 -4.16 5.63
N GLU A 134 -18.62 -4.44 5.20
CA GLU A 134 -19.33 -5.68 5.54
C GLU A 134 -18.59 -6.94 5.06
N SER A 135 -18.01 -6.89 3.85
CA SER A 135 -17.20 -7.97 3.29
C SER A 135 -15.92 -8.23 4.09
N CYS A 136 -15.28 -7.18 4.61
CA CYS A 136 -14.11 -7.32 5.46
C CYS A 136 -14.48 -7.87 6.85
N LYS A 137 -15.66 -7.52 7.39
CA LYS A 137 -16.18 -8.10 8.65
C LYS A 137 -16.36 -9.61 8.56
N ALA A 138 -16.78 -10.12 7.41
CA ALA A 138 -16.98 -11.54 7.17
C ALA A 138 -15.66 -12.33 7.03
N ASN A 139 -14.54 -11.64 6.77
CA ASN A 139 -13.24 -12.28 6.49
C ASN A 139 -12.22 -11.96 7.61
N PRO A 140 -11.90 -12.91 8.51
CA PRO A 140 -10.96 -12.67 9.62
C PRO A 140 -9.51 -12.41 9.16
N ASN A 141 -9.19 -12.78 7.92
CA ASN A 141 -7.87 -12.60 7.32
C ASN A 141 -7.65 -11.19 6.74
N VAL A 142 -8.56 -10.25 6.99
CA VAL A 142 -8.47 -8.87 6.50
C VAL A 142 -8.46 -7.89 7.65
N ASP A 143 -7.35 -7.18 7.82
CA ASP A 143 -7.19 -6.11 8.80
C ASP A 143 -7.27 -4.71 8.17
N ILE A 144 -6.94 -4.60 6.88
CA ILE A 144 -6.76 -3.34 6.18
C ILE A 144 -7.46 -3.34 4.83
N VAL A 145 -8.01 -2.20 4.45
CA VAL A 145 -8.55 -1.94 3.11
C VAL A 145 -7.62 -0.95 2.43
N THR A 146 -7.13 -1.29 1.24
CA THR A 146 -6.18 -0.48 0.48
C THR A 146 -6.78 -0.10 -0.86
N LEU A 147 -6.50 1.12 -1.32
CA LEU A 147 -6.92 1.60 -2.63
C LEU A 147 -5.96 2.65 -3.17
N SER A 148 -5.94 2.77 -4.49
CA SER A 148 -5.37 3.93 -5.18
C SER A 148 -6.49 4.89 -5.55
N SER A 149 -6.43 6.12 -5.05
CA SER A 149 -7.47 7.14 -5.28
C SER A 149 -7.04 8.13 -6.34
N LEU A 150 -7.93 8.37 -7.30
CA LEU A 150 -7.89 9.58 -8.12
C LEU A 150 -7.97 10.84 -7.23
N PRO A 151 -7.31 11.95 -7.58
CA PRO A 151 -7.34 13.19 -6.79
C PRO A 151 -8.74 13.70 -6.46
N ALA A 152 -9.69 13.55 -7.39
CA ALA A 152 -11.09 13.94 -7.21
C ALA A 152 -11.81 13.17 -6.10
N ALA A 153 -11.42 11.92 -5.83
CA ALA A 153 -12.08 11.04 -4.88
C ALA A 153 -11.45 11.04 -3.46
N ILE A 154 -10.30 11.70 -3.27
CA ILE A 154 -9.59 11.71 -1.98
C ILE A 154 -10.47 12.25 -0.85
N LYS A 155 -11.25 13.31 -1.10
CA LYS A 155 -12.15 13.90 -0.09
C LYS A 155 -13.23 12.90 0.34
N LEU A 156 -13.72 12.07 -0.57
CA LEU A 156 -14.71 11.03 -0.27
C LEU A 156 -14.10 9.97 0.63
N TYR A 157 -12.93 9.42 0.25
CA TYR A 157 -12.30 8.35 1.01
C TYR A 157 -11.84 8.81 2.40
N LYS A 158 -11.33 10.03 2.53
CA LYS A 158 -11.03 10.64 3.83
C LYS A 158 -12.26 10.68 4.76
N LYS A 159 -13.43 11.07 4.24
CA LYS A 159 -14.68 11.08 5.02
C LYS A 159 -15.11 9.68 5.48
N ILE A 160 -14.77 8.64 4.71
CA ILE A 160 -15.14 7.25 5.00
C ILE A 160 -14.21 6.61 6.06
N GLY A 161 -13.01 7.17 6.24
CA GLY A 161 -12.01 6.73 7.21
C GLY A 161 -10.65 6.35 6.62
N PHE A 162 -10.44 6.55 5.31
CA PHE A 162 -9.14 6.27 4.70
C PHE A 162 -8.12 7.37 5.02
N LYS A 163 -6.90 6.95 5.32
CA LYS A 163 -5.73 7.79 5.52
C LYS A 163 -4.92 7.82 4.23
N LYS A 164 -4.47 9.01 3.83
CA LYS A 164 -3.48 9.16 2.76
C LYS A 164 -2.13 8.68 3.30
N ILE A 165 -1.46 7.79 2.59
CA ILE A 165 -0.10 7.34 2.95
C ILE A 165 0.93 8.08 2.10
N TYR A 166 0.95 7.84 0.78
CA TYR A 166 1.85 8.51 -0.15
C TYR A 166 1.16 8.84 -1.48
N THR A 167 1.73 9.80 -2.21
CA THR A 167 1.37 10.03 -3.62
C THR A 167 2.25 9.12 -4.47
N ILE A 168 1.66 8.43 -5.45
CA ILE A 168 2.39 7.52 -6.33
C ILE A 168 3.13 8.37 -7.36
N THR A 169 4.46 8.36 -7.30
CA THR A 169 5.34 9.13 -8.19
C THR A 169 5.95 8.30 -9.31
N GLN A 170 5.88 6.98 -9.22
CA GLN A 170 6.35 6.05 -10.25
C GLN A 170 5.32 4.93 -10.37
N SER A 171 5.03 4.50 -11.60
CA SER A 171 4.18 3.35 -11.84
C SER A 171 4.96 2.07 -11.50
N ASP A 172 4.39 1.23 -10.65
CA ASP A 172 4.92 -0.08 -10.31
C ASP A 172 3.96 -1.13 -10.86
N PRO A 173 4.38 -1.94 -11.87
CA PRO A 173 3.54 -2.99 -12.45
C PRO A 173 3.17 -4.10 -11.46
N ASP A 174 4.04 -4.39 -10.49
CA ASP A 174 3.85 -5.44 -9.50
C ASP A 174 2.86 -4.99 -8.41
N GLU A 175 2.85 -3.70 -8.10
CA GLU A 175 1.90 -3.10 -7.14
C GLU A 175 0.64 -2.50 -7.80
N GLU A 176 0.54 -2.53 -9.13
CA GLU A 176 -0.54 -1.91 -9.94
C GLU A 176 -0.79 -0.44 -9.55
N LEU A 177 0.28 0.30 -9.26
CA LEU A 177 0.22 1.70 -8.85
C LEU A 177 0.18 2.60 -10.08
N VAL A 178 -0.81 3.47 -10.15
CA VAL A 178 -0.99 4.44 -11.25
C VAL A 178 -0.36 5.77 -10.83
N GLU A 179 0.56 6.28 -11.65
CA GLU A 179 1.25 7.55 -11.40
C GLU A 179 0.27 8.71 -11.22
N GLY A 180 0.55 9.59 -10.25
CA GLY A 180 -0.32 10.73 -9.93
C GLY A 180 -1.54 10.39 -9.09
N GLN A 181 -1.86 9.12 -8.87
CA GLN A 181 -2.86 8.70 -7.90
C GLN A 181 -2.29 8.68 -6.47
N VAL A 182 -3.18 8.67 -5.49
CA VAL A 182 -2.80 8.69 -4.06
C VAL A 182 -3.16 7.35 -3.44
N TYR A 183 -2.14 6.68 -2.91
CA TYR A 183 -2.34 5.46 -2.15
C TYR A 183 -2.95 5.77 -0.77
N MET A 184 -4.04 5.06 -0.46
CA MET A 184 -4.82 5.27 0.75
C MET A 184 -5.18 3.96 1.43
N GLU A 185 -5.17 3.98 2.76
CA GLU A 185 -5.46 2.81 3.57
C GLU A 185 -6.48 3.11 4.67
N MET A 186 -7.30 2.11 5.00
CA MET A 186 -8.25 2.15 6.11
C MET A 186 -8.13 0.87 6.93
N ASN A 187 -7.74 1.00 8.19
CA ASN A 187 -7.76 -0.12 9.13
C ASN A 187 -9.21 -0.47 9.47
N TRP A 188 -9.54 -1.75 9.34
CA TRP A 188 -10.86 -2.32 9.58
C TRP A 188 -10.89 -3.31 10.76
N GLY A 189 -9.72 -3.73 11.25
CA GLY A 189 -9.60 -4.57 12.44
C GLY A 189 -10.14 -3.88 13.70
N LYS A 190 -10.88 -4.64 14.51
CA LYS A 190 -11.30 -4.24 15.87
C LYS A 190 -10.08 -3.66 16.59
N SER A 191 -10.28 -2.55 17.28
CA SER A 191 -9.40 -2.12 18.36
C SER A 191 -9.37 -3.21 19.45
N ILE A 192 -8.60 -4.27 19.23
CA ILE A 192 -8.17 -5.16 20.30
C ILE A 192 -7.20 -4.30 21.10
N GLY A 193 -7.73 -3.62 22.12
CA GLY A 193 -7.00 -3.18 23.32
C GLY A 193 -5.62 -2.51 23.17
N ARG A 194 -5.21 -2.05 21.99
CA ARG A 194 -4.01 -1.25 21.83
C ARG A 194 -4.42 0.17 22.11
N ARG A 195 -4.28 0.58 23.38
CA ARG A 195 -4.29 1.99 23.77
C ARG A 195 -3.38 2.72 22.79
N SER A 196 -3.95 3.74 22.15
CA SER A 196 -3.21 4.69 21.32
C SER A 196 -2.02 5.22 22.12
N ILE A 197 -0.80 4.87 21.72
CA ILE A 197 0.46 5.44 22.26
C ILE A 197 0.74 6.81 21.60
N ILE A 198 -0.30 7.49 21.13
CA ILE A 198 -0.18 8.82 20.51
C ILE A 198 -1.07 9.79 21.27
N SER A 199 -0.77 9.98 22.57
CA SER A 199 -1.08 11.19 23.33
C SER A 199 -0.49 11.09 24.75
N ALA A 200 0.83 11.20 24.90
CA ALA A 200 1.47 11.36 26.22
C ALA A 200 2.96 11.80 26.15
N HIS A 201 3.34 12.66 25.20
CA HIS A 201 4.71 13.18 25.10
C HIS A 201 4.75 14.71 25.16
N MET A 202 4.17 15.30 26.20
CA MET A 202 4.42 16.69 26.60
C MET A 202 4.17 16.83 28.12
N ALA A 203 5.07 16.27 28.94
CA ALA A 203 5.30 16.67 30.34
C ALA A 203 6.47 15.84 30.91
N THR A 204 7.70 16.30 30.68
CA THR A 204 8.88 15.79 31.37
C THR A 204 9.02 16.54 32.69
N ALA A 205 8.61 15.91 33.79
CA ALA A 205 9.01 16.27 35.14
C ALA A 205 9.78 15.07 35.71
N VAL A 206 11.00 15.33 36.16
CA VAL A 206 11.93 14.35 36.72
C VAL A 206 11.38 13.87 38.06
N LEU A 207 11.13 12.57 38.18
CA LEU A 207 10.91 11.86 39.44
C LEU A 207 11.88 10.66 39.48
N PRO A 208 12.36 10.28 40.68
CA PRO A 208 13.30 9.18 40.86
C PRO A 208 12.71 7.86 40.35
N GLN A 209 13.52 7.11 39.62
CA GLN A 209 13.10 6.01 38.76
C GLN A 209 12.99 4.70 39.56
N GLU A 210 11.85 4.46 40.19
CA GLU A 210 11.51 3.16 40.74
C GLU A 210 11.05 2.23 39.61
N CYS A 211 11.85 1.21 39.30
CA CYS A 211 11.70 0.15 38.29
C CYS A 211 11.71 0.57 36.79
N PRO A 212 12.41 -0.18 35.90
CA PRO A 212 12.40 0.10 34.47
C PRO A 212 11.02 -0.12 33.85
N ARG A 213 10.59 0.81 32.99
CA ARG A 213 9.33 0.68 32.23
C ARG A 213 9.37 -0.55 31.31
N GLU A 214 8.18 -1.10 31.02
CA GLU A 214 7.99 -2.23 30.11
C GLU A 214 8.77 -2.06 28.80
N SER A 215 9.56 -3.08 28.44
CA SER A 215 10.41 -3.09 27.25
C SER A 215 9.89 -4.09 26.21
N LEU A 216 10.05 -3.74 24.93
CA LEU A 216 9.87 -4.65 23.81
C LEU A 216 10.95 -5.74 23.75
N VAL A 217 12.12 -5.45 24.33
CA VAL A 217 13.22 -6.41 24.48
C VAL A 217 12.89 -7.36 25.63
N ARG A 218 13.04 -8.67 25.39
CA ARG A 218 12.91 -9.69 26.44
C ARG A 218 14.16 -9.68 27.29
N TYR A 219 13.98 -9.67 28.60
CA TYR A 219 15.05 -9.71 29.59
C TYR A 219 14.88 -10.94 30.46
N ASP A 220 15.99 -11.47 30.95
CA ASP A 220 15.99 -12.54 31.94
C ASP A 220 15.44 -12.04 33.30
N PRO A 221 15.07 -12.93 34.23
CA PRO A 221 14.62 -12.53 35.56
C PRO A 221 15.62 -11.59 36.25
N PRO A 222 15.17 -10.55 36.96
CA PRO A 222 16.04 -9.59 37.64
C PRO A 222 16.97 -10.27 38.64
N GLN A 223 18.25 -9.89 38.63
CA GLN A 223 19.27 -10.40 39.54
C GLN A 223 19.64 -9.33 40.58
N ASP A 224 19.69 -9.73 41.84
CA ASP A 224 20.14 -8.89 42.95
C ASP A 224 21.67 -8.93 43.03
N VAL A 225 22.30 -7.78 42.81
CA VAL A 225 23.76 -7.60 42.73
C VAL A 225 24.34 -7.05 44.04
N GLY A 226 23.51 -6.79 45.06
CA GLY A 226 23.97 -6.39 46.40
C GLY A 226 23.39 -5.06 46.91
N GLU A 227 24.06 -4.45 47.88
CA GLU A 227 23.61 -3.20 48.51
C GLU A 227 23.74 -2.02 47.54
N ALA A 228 22.67 -1.26 47.37
CA ALA A 228 22.66 -0.11 46.47
C ALA A 228 23.60 0.98 47.02
N PRO A 229 24.36 1.69 46.16
CA PRO A 229 25.19 2.80 46.61
C PRO A 229 24.36 3.82 47.40
N GLU A 230 24.83 4.20 48.59
CA GLU A 230 24.12 5.22 49.38
C GLU A 230 24.05 6.54 48.59
N PRO A 231 22.89 7.21 48.55
CA PRO A 231 22.78 8.50 47.88
C PRO A 231 23.74 9.50 48.57
N PRO A 232 24.53 10.27 47.81
CA PRO A 232 25.56 11.13 48.39
C PRO A 232 24.94 12.18 49.31
N VAL A 233 25.50 12.30 50.52
CA VAL A 233 25.01 13.16 51.60
C VAL A 233 25.28 14.65 51.29
N ASN A 234 26.14 14.98 50.34
CA ASN A 234 26.41 16.35 49.90
C ASN A 234 26.97 16.39 48.45
N PRO A 235 26.19 16.85 47.45
CA PRO A 235 26.58 16.74 46.04
C PRO A 235 27.78 17.62 45.61
N GLU A 236 28.09 18.71 46.33
CA GLU A 236 29.15 19.65 45.91
C GLU A 236 30.55 19.24 46.39
N GLU A 237 30.68 18.52 47.51
CA GLU A 237 32.00 18.17 48.08
C GLU A 237 32.65 16.94 47.41
N ASP A 238 31.84 16.02 46.88
CA ASP A 238 32.34 14.80 46.23
C ASP A 238 32.66 14.98 44.74
N GLU A 239 32.04 15.92 44.02
CA GLU A 239 32.47 16.30 42.66
C GLU A 239 33.90 16.87 42.68
N LEU A 240 34.25 17.65 43.71
CA LEU A 240 35.59 18.21 43.90
C LEU A 240 36.65 17.16 44.27
N LYS A 241 36.27 16.13 45.03
CA LYS A 241 37.17 15.00 45.35
C LYS A 241 37.34 14.03 44.19
N PHE A 242 36.27 13.79 43.42
CA PHE A 242 36.31 12.92 42.25
C PHE A 242 37.19 13.51 41.13
N LEU A 243 37.30 14.85 41.06
CA LEU A 243 38.20 15.56 40.14
C LEU A 243 39.64 15.74 40.67
N GLY A 244 39.96 15.29 41.88
CA GLY A 244 41.34 15.24 42.40
C GLY A 244 42.03 16.60 42.61
N ILE A 245 41.28 17.68 42.85
CA ILE A 245 41.86 19.02 43.02
C ILE A 245 42.09 19.30 44.51
N GLU A 246 43.30 19.03 45.00
CA GLU A 246 43.74 19.62 46.28
C GLU A 246 44.03 21.11 46.08
N ALA A 247 43.49 21.95 46.96
CA ALA A 247 43.56 23.41 46.89
C ALA A 247 45.02 23.91 46.87
N SER A 248 45.55 24.07 45.66
CA SER A 248 46.75 24.85 45.35
C SER A 248 46.56 25.49 43.98
N ASP A 249 46.95 26.77 43.89
CA ASP A 249 46.59 27.77 42.86
C ASP A 249 45.88 27.27 41.58
N PRO A 250 44.61 27.66 41.34
CA PRO A 250 43.78 27.15 40.25
C PRO A 250 44.38 27.42 38.87
N ASP A 251 45.10 28.53 38.71
CA ASP A 251 45.71 28.90 37.42
C ASP A 251 46.91 28.01 37.06
N LYS A 252 47.61 27.46 38.07
CA LYS A 252 48.74 26.55 37.85
C LYS A 252 48.26 25.12 37.58
N ALA A 253 47.21 24.68 38.27
CA ALA A 253 46.59 23.38 38.03
C ALA A 253 45.95 23.28 36.63
N ILE A 254 45.34 24.36 36.15
CA ILE A 254 44.80 24.43 34.78
C ILE A 254 45.93 24.41 33.74
N ALA A 255 47.04 25.13 33.99
CA ALA A 255 48.19 25.13 33.09
C ALA A 255 48.88 23.76 33.01
N ASP A 256 49.06 23.07 34.14
CA ASP A 256 49.66 21.74 34.22
C ASP A 256 48.74 20.66 33.61
N ALA A 257 47.41 20.77 33.78
CA ALA A 257 46.43 19.86 33.15
C ALA A 257 46.36 20.03 31.62
N ILE A 258 46.44 21.27 31.12
CA ILE A 258 46.50 21.54 29.67
C ILE A 258 47.84 21.05 29.08
N ALA A 259 48.95 21.23 29.80
CA ALA A 259 50.26 20.73 29.37
C ALA A 259 50.31 19.19 29.35
N ALA A 260 49.67 18.51 30.31
CA ALA A 260 49.54 17.05 30.35
C ALA A 260 48.68 16.51 29.19
N GLN A 261 47.53 17.14 28.89
CA GLN A 261 46.68 16.76 27.75
C GLN A 261 47.34 16.99 26.38
N LEU A 262 48.27 17.93 26.27
CA LEU A 262 48.99 18.23 25.02
C LEU A 262 50.25 17.38 24.81
N THR A 263 50.73 16.68 25.85
CA THR A 263 51.93 15.82 25.78
C THR A 263 51.62 14.33 25.79
N GLU A 264 50.44 13.92 26.27
CA GLU A 264 50.03 12.52 26.24
C GLU A 264 49.42 12.17 24.88
N SER A 265 50.30 11.83 23.94
CA SER A 265 49.96 10.88 22.88
C SER A 265 49.67 9.54 23.56
N ALA A 266 48.48 9.40 24.16
CA ALA A 266 48.00 8.14 24.66
C ALA A 266 47.86 7.20 23.46
N GLU A 267 48.84 6.30 23.30
CA GLU A 267 48.66 5.11 22.48
C GLU A 267 47.40 4.42 22.99
N LEU A 268 46.35 4.43 22.15
CA LEU A 268 45.16 3.62 22.35
C LEU A 268 45.62 2.18 22.60
N PRO A 269 45.05 1.47 23.59
CA PRO A 269 45.38 0.08 23.81
C PRO A 269 45.19 -0.68 22.49
N PRO A 270 46.10 -1.60 22.13
CA PRO A 270 45.97 -2.35 20.89
C PRO A 270 44.65 -3.10 20.93
N MET A 271 43.75 -2.78 20.00
CA MET A 271 42.43 -3.39 19.90
C MET A 271 42.59 -4.79 19.28
N ASP A 272 43.20 -5.70 20.03
CA ASP A 272 43.46 -7.09 19.64
C ASP A 272 42.22 -7.95 19.91
N SER A 273 41.13 -7.67 19.20
CA SER A 273 40.10 -8.62 18.78
C SER A 273 38.86 -7.86 18.28
N LYS A 274 38.22 -8.39 17.24
CA LYS A 274 36.89 -7.92 16.84
C LYS A 274 35.97 -8.08 18.05
N PRO A 275 35.18 -7.06 18.43
CA PRO A 275 34.29 -7.15 19.59
C PRO A 275 33.37 -8.36 19.41
N SER A 276 33.22 -9.16 20.46
CA SER A 276 32.30 -10.30 20.45
C SER A 276 30.89 -9.82 20.12
N THR A 277 30.05 -10.69 19.54
CA THR A 277 28.63 -10.37 19.35
C THR A 277 28.00 -9.93 20.68
N GLU A 278 28.43 -10.53 21.78
CA GLU A 278 28.01 -10.16 23.14
C GLU A 278 28.45 -8.73 23.50
N ASP A 279 29.70 -8.37 23.23
CA ASP A 279 30.23 -7.01 23.52
C ASP A 279 29.51 -5.94 22.68
N VAL A 280 29.23 -6.24 21.40
CA VAL A 280 28.46 -5.35 20.52
C VAL A 280 27.03 -5.18 21.02
N LEU A 281 26.41 -6.26 21.52
CA LEU A 281 25.06 -6.21 22.08
C LEU A 281 25.01 -5.37 23.36
N HIS A 282 26.00 -5.52 24.25
CA HIS A 282 26.13 -4.71 25.47
C HIS A 282 26.31 -3.21 25.16
N ILE A 283 27.01 -2.87 24.06
CA ILE A 283 27.18 -1.49 23.60
C ILE A 283 25.87 -0.91 23.06
N LEU A 284 25.12 -1.69 22.25
CA LEU A 284 23.90 -1.20 21.60
C LEU A 284 22.70 -1.19 22.54
N LEU A 285 22.65 -2.13 23.47
CA LEU A 285 21.57 -2.31 24.43
C LEU A 285 22.15 -2.65 25.80
N PRO A 286 22.55 -1.63 26.57
CA PRO A 286 23.14 -1.85 27.89
C PRO A 286 22.17 -2.58 28.84
N PRO A 287 22.70 -3.38 29.79
CA PRO A 287 21.91 -3.98 30.86
C PRO A 287 21.12 -2.93 31.64
N ARG A 288 19.96 -3.33 32.16
CA ARG A 288 19.13 -2.44 32.98
C ARG A 288 19.58 -2.53 34.43
N GLU A 289 19.74 -1.38 35.05
CA GLU A 289 20.16 -1.24 36.44
C GLU A 289 19.20 -0.31 37.18
N TRP A 290 18.74 -0.72 38.36
CA TRP A 290 17.93 0.12 39.25
C TRP A 290 18.16 -0.24 40.72
N ALA A 291 17.82 0.68 41.61
CA ALA A 291 17.78 0.42 43.05
C ALA A 291 16.34 0.13 43.49
N GLU A 292 16.13 -0.93 44.26
CA GLU A 292 14.84 -1.31 44.84
C GLU A 292 15.04 -1.72 46.30
N ASN A 293 14.39 -1.02 47.24
CA ASN A 293 14.48 -1.29 48.68
C ASN A 293 15.92 -1.35 49.23
N GLY A 294 16.82 -0.49 48.74
CA GLY A 294 18.23 -0.46 49.14
C GLY A 294 19.09 -1.56 48.50
N ARG A 295 18.56 -2.30 47.52
CA ARG A 295 19.29 -3.32 46.76
C ARG A 295 19.48 -2.93 45.30
N HIS A 296 20.63 -3.26 44.75
CA HIS A 296 20.98 -3.03 43.36
C HIS A 296 20.51 -4.21 42.51
N ILE A 297 19.65 -3.94 41.53
CA ILE A 297 19.08 -4.95 40.65
C ILE A 297 19.63 -4.76 39.23
N LEU A 298 20.14 -5.83 38.64
CA LEU A 298 20.63 -5.91 37.27
C LEU A 298 19.75 -6.85 36.45
N GLN A 299 19.47 -6.46 35.21
CA GLN A 299 18.68 -7.26 34.28
C GLN A 299 19.29 -7.26 32.88
N ILE A 300 19.66 -8.45 32.40
CA ILE A 300 20.34 -8.69 31.12
C ILE A 300 19.32 -9.18 30.08
N GLN A 301 19.61 -8.95 28.80
CA GLN A 301 18.77 -9.38 27.69
C GLN A 301 18.69 -10.91 27.61
N SER A 302 17.50 -11.43 27.34
CA SER A 302 17.31 -12.87 27.22
C SER A 302 17.80 -13.39 25.88
N GLU A 303 18.50 -14.52 25.89
CA GLU A 303 18.90 -15.27 24.69
C GLU A 303 17.82 -16.25 24.21
N GLU A 304 16.74 -16.40 24.97
CA GLU A 304 15.69 -17.37 24.71
C GLU A 304 15.01 -17.11 23.35
N GLY A 305 15.06 -18.10 22.46
CA GLY A 305 14.44 -18.04 21.13
C GLY A 305 15.36 -17.58 19.99
N LYS A 306 16.63 -17.24 20.26
CA LYS A 306 17.65 -17.00 19.20
C LYS A 306 17.79 -18.24 18.30
N ASP A 307 17.93 -19.43 18.87
CA ASP A 307 18.06 -20.69 18.13
C ASP A 307 16.86 -20.98 17.22
N GLU A 308 15.63 -20.73 17.71
CA GLU A 308 14.41 -20.94 16.92
C GLU A 308 14.35 -19.95 15.74
N ALA A 309 14.77 -18.71 15.96
CA ALA A 309 14.86 -17.69 14.91
C ALA A 309 15.94 -18.03 13.88
N GLU A 310 17.10 -18.53 14.31
CA GLU A 310 18.18 -18.99 13.43
C GLU A 310 17.75 -20.20 12.59
N HIS A 311 17.05 -21.17 13.18
CA HIS A 311 16.51 -22.31 12.45
C HIS A 311 15.47 -21.87 11.40
N LYS A 312 14.54 -20.98 11.76
CA LYS A 312 13.57 -20.41 10.81
C LYS A 312 14.26 -19.65 9.67
N LEU A 313 15.33 -18.92 9.98
CA LEU A 313 16.12 -18.21 8.97
C LEU A 313 16.79 -19.19 8.00
N GLN A 314 17.33 -20.30 8.49
CA GLN A 314 17.90 -21.35 7.65
C GLN A 314 16.84 -22.01 6.76
N GLU A 315 15.70 -22.38 7.32
CA GLU A 315 14.58 -22.96 6.58
C GLU A 315 14.10 -22.02 5.46
N LEU A 316 13.94 -20.74 5.77
CA LEU A 316 13.54 -19.73 4.77
C LEU A 316 14.60 -19.54 3.69
N ARG A 317 15.89 -19.62 4.03
CA ARG A 317 16.98 -19.56 3.04
C ARG A 317 16.96 -20.76 2.10
N GLU A 318 16.69 -21.95 2.60
CA GLU A 318 16.55 -23.17 1.78
C GLU A 318 15.31 -23.12 0.88
N LYS A 319 14.16 -22.69 1.42
CA LYS A 319 12.95 -22.45 0.62
C LYS A 319 13.20 -21.43 -0.48
N ARG A 320 13.90 -20.33 -0.19
CA ARG A 320 14.28 -19.34 -1.21
C ARG A 320 15.16 -19.96 -2.30
N ARG A 321 16.14 -20.79 -1.93
CA ARG A 321 17.02 -21.48 -2.89
C ARG A 321 16.23 -22.43 -3.79
N THR A 322 15.36 -23.25 -3.22
CA THR A 322 14.56 -24.22 -3.99
C THR A 322 13.55 -23.54 -4.90
N LEU A 323 12.90 -22.47 -4.46
CA LEU A 323 12.00 -21.68 -5.30
C LEU A 323 12.75 -21.00 -6.44
N ALA A 324 13.94 -20.45 -6.18
CA ALA A 324 14.78 -19.86 -7.22
C ALA A 324 15.18 -20.88 -8.30
N THR A 325 15.51 -22.13 -7.91
CA THR A 325 15.79 -23.18 -8.89
C THR A 325 14.58 -23.56 -9.73
N LYS A 326 13.37 -23.58 -9.13
CA LYS A 326 12.12 -23.87 -9.86
C LYS A 326 11.75 -22.74 -10.80
N LEU A 327 11.95 -21.48 -10.40
CA LEU A 327 11.74 -20.32 -11.27
C LEU A 327 12.65 -20.40 -12.50
N ALA A 328 13.95 -20.63 -12.30
CA ALA A 328 14.89 -20.77 -13.41
C ALA A 328 14.55 -21.93 -14.36
N GLU A 329 14.04 -23.06 -13.83
CA GLU A 329 13.57 -24.18 -14.64
C GLU A 329 12.33 -23.81 -15.47
N LEU A 330 11.35 -23.16 -14.83
CA LEU A 330 10.11 -22.75 -15.47
C LEU A 330 10.34 -21.66 -16.52
N GLU A 331 11.22 -20.70 -16.26
CA GLU A 331 11.62 -19.67 -17.22
C GLU A 331 12.23 -20.31 -18.48
N ARG A 332 13.20 -21.22 -18.32
CA ARG A 332 13.77 -21.96 -19.45
C ARG A 332 12.71 -22.74 -20.23
N ARG A 333 11.70 -23.29 -19.53
CA ARG A 333 10.60 -24.01 -20.17
C ARG A 333 9.67 -23.08 -20.94
N CYS A 334 9.35 -21.91 -20.39
CA CYS A 334 8.56 -20.89 -21.07
C CYS A 334 9.29 -20.39 -22.33
N GLU A 335 10.57 -20.03 -22.22
CA GLU A 335 11.37 -19.60 -23.38
C GLU A 335 11.42 -20.68 -24.48
N ALA A 336 11.56 -21.95 -24.10
CA ALA A 336 11.57 -23.04 -25.06
C ALA A 336 10.22 -23.20 -25.79
N ILE A 337 9.10 -22.96 -25.11
CA ILE A 337 7.77 -22.99 -25.71
C ILE A 337 7.58 -21.78 -26.63
N GLU A 338 7.94 -20.58 -26.17
CA GLU A 338 7.83 -19.35 -26.95
C GLU A 338 8.64 -19.42 -28.25
N ARG A 339 9.87 -19.95 -28.23
CA ARG A 339 10.66 -20.16 -29.46
C ARG A 339 9.95 -21.09 -30.45
N ARG A 340 9.35 -22.18 -29.96
CA ARG A 340 8.61 -23.14 -30.82
C ARG A 340 7.34 -22.52 -31.40
N GLU A 341 6.62 -21.72 -30.63
CA GLU A 341 5.42 -21.04 -31.10
C GLU A 341 5.76 -19.94 -32.10
N ALA A 342 6.83 -19.17 -31.86
CA ALA A 342 7.32 -18.18 -32.81
C ALA A 342 7.73 -18.81 -34.15
N GLU A 343 8.44 -19.94 -34.13
CA GLU A 343 8.81 -20.67 -35.34
C GLU A 343 7.59 -21.16 -36.12
N ARG A 344 6.59 -21.75 -35.42
CA ARG A 344 5.32 -22.16 -36.03
C ARG A 344 4.58 -20.98 -36.66
N ASN A 345 4.47 -19.87 -35.94
CA ASN A 345 3.80 -18.66 -36.44
C ASN A 345 4.50 -18.10 -37.67
N ASN A 346 5.83 -18.08 -37.70
CA ASN A 346 6.60 -17.62 -38.85
C ASN A 346 6.39 -18.52 -40.08
N ILE A 347 6.32 -19.84 -39.88
CA ILE A 347 5.99 -20.79 -40.96
C ILE A 347 4.58 -20.53 -41.49
N ASP A 348 3.59 -20.37 -40.61
CA ASP A 348 2.20 -20.13 -41.02
C ASP A 348 2.02 -18.76 -41.69
N GLU A 349 2.72 -17.73 -41.21
CA GLU A 349 2.73 -16.40 -41.80
C GLU A 349 3.37 -16.41 -43.19
N ARG A 350 4.47 -17.13 -43.37
CA ARG A 350 5.09 -17.33 -44.68
C ARG A 350 4.13 -18.03 -45.66
N LYS A 351 3.46 -19.10 -45.23
CA LYS A 351 2.45 -19.79 -46.05
C LYS A 351 1.29 -18.88 -46.43
N ARG A 352 0.75 -18.11 -45.48
CA ARG A 352 -0.32 -17.14 -45.76
C ARG A 352 0.12 -16.08 -46.76
N LYS A 353 1.35 -15.59 -46.64
CA LYS A 353 1.91 -14.62 -47.58
C LYS A 353 2.03 -15.20 -48.99
N GLU A 354 2.59 -16.41 -49.11
CA GLU A 354 2.68 -17.13 -50.38
C GLU A 354 1.29 -17.34 -51.02
N GLU A 355 0.28 -17.70 -50.24
CA GLU A 355 -1.11 -17.87 -50.70
C GLU A 355 -1.76 -16.55 -51.14
N ILE A 356 -1.55 -15.47 -50.38
CA ILE A 356 -2.02 -14.13 -50.75
C ILE A 356 -1.37 -13.67 -52.07
N ASP A 357 -0.06 -13.87 -52.22
CA ASP A 357 0.67 -13.46 -53.42
C ASP A 357 0.21 -14.27 -54.64
N PHE A 358 -0.07 -15.57 -54.47
CA PHE A 358 -0.68 -16.41 -55.50
C PHE A 358 -2.07 -15.91 -55.92
N LEU A 359 -2.96 -15.63 -54.96
CA LEU A 359 -4.30 -15.13 -55.23
C LEU A 359 -4.28 -13.74 -55.89
N LYS A 360 -3.35 -12.87 -55.48
CA LYS A 360 -3.15 -11.57 -56.12
C LYS A 360 -2.72 -11.71 -57.58
N HIS A 361 -1.78 -12.61 -57.87
CA HIS A 361 -1.35 -12.89 -59.23
C HIS A 361 -2.50 -13.40 -60.10
N GLN A 362 -3.33 -14.31 -59.57
CA GLN A 362 -4.54 -14.77 -60.28
C GLN A 362 -5.56 -13.65 -60.49
N GLY A 363 -5.80 -12.83 -59.47
CA GLY A 363 -6.71 -11.67 -59.56
C GLY A 363 -6.26 -10.68 -60.62
N GLN A 364 -4.97 -10.35 -60.68
CA GLN A 364 -4.39 -9.50 -61.72
C GLN A 364 -4.57 -10.11 -63.12
N HIS A 365 -4.30 -11.40 -63.27
CA HIS A 365 -4.47 -12.09 -64.55
C HIS A 365 -5.93 -12.06 -65.04
N LEU A 366 -6.88 -12.32 -64.14
CA LEU A 366 -8.32 -12.23 -64.45
C LEU A 366 -8.74 -10.81 -64.80
N GLN A 367 -8.23 -9.82 -64.10
CA GLN A 367 -8.51 -8.42 -64.39
C GLN A 367 -8.02 -8.03 -65.78
N THR A 368 -6.77 -8.38 -66.14
CA THR A 368 -6.24 -8.16 -67.50
C THR A 368 -7.06 -8.89 -68.56
N PHE A 369 -7.53 -10.11 -68.28
CA PHE A 369 -8.40 -10.85 -69.20
C PHE A 369 -9.74 -10.14 -69.44
N LEU A 370 -10.38 -9.63 -68.39
CA LEU A 370 -11.65 -8.89 -68.48
C LEU A 370 -11.48 -7.57 -69.24
N GLU A 371 -10.41 -6.81 -68.95
CA GLU A 371 -10.08 -5.57 -69.69
C GLU A 371 -9.82 -5.83 -71.18
N GLY A 372 -9.39 -7.04 -71.54
CA GLY A 372 -9.23 -7.48 -72.92
C GLY A 372 -10.53 -7.82 -73.64
N LEU A 373 -11.61 -8.14 -72.91
CA LEU A 373 -12.94 -8.42 -73.47
C LEU A 373 -13.79 -7.15 -73.67
N GLU A 374 -13.45 -6.06 -72.99
CA GLU A 374 -14.12 -4.76 -73.13
C GLU A 374 -13.59 -3.91 -74.32
N LYS A 375 -12.58 -4.40 -75.03
CA LYS A 375 -12.07 -3.84 -76.30
C LYS A 375 -12.58 -4.66 -77.48
#